data_AF-A0AAJ6KNW5-F1
#
_entry.id   AF-A0AAJ6KNW5-F1
#
_cell.length_a   1.000
_cell.length_b   1.000
_cell.length_c   1.000
_cell.angle_alpha   90.00
_cell.angle_beta   90.00
_cell.angle_gamma   90.00
#
_symmetry.space_group_name_H-M   'P 1'
#
loop_
_entity.id
_entity.type
_entity.pdbx_description
1 polymer ?
#
loop_
_entity_poly.entity_id
_entity_poly.type
_entity_poly.pdbx_seq_one_letter_code
_entity_poly.pdbx_strand_id
1 'polypeptide(L)'
;MLQETEQQSSLSPGAVKDLREAVESSPYLAEVMTRAIDNGDLEHIKFARTPNEGGHYNHGEKTISVNADVLQRPTRSERIDQLTGVLGHETGHALMARSNDLSTYKLSYRIDEALKEGARYGEATVDITPLAKEYIGASRQNEALAELVSMNSVASRVKHQDSNVSEAELLYRLDPTTPCVTNGRLAPGIQMDIHGMQHTDNRIESPAVKAVAICQFDQSGNGLGALGQSDYNALYLSYVVSAGAAISRDLDRASSQSIPSLGLNLKELGSSVEEIQAAGIGLGGQGKAFGFTDTSDGQLRPIEVRQIGKGGAGQPDTAPQSVSRDQAVLADNPVHPDHQTYARIHDWVRGTGNWNDEESKNVTASLYKQQAEDPLLQRVDKVTGGLGKDGAENVFAVYAPFGDKGPFFHAHVDGREASQEPAQQNLQQAEVIKQDQARQQALEQTQQQTTQQEQGPRMTMGGP
;
A
#
# COMPACT_ATOMS: atom_id res chain seq x y z
N MET A 1 12.20 -9.97 -23.47
CA MET A 1 10.83 -9.43 -23.45
C MET A 1 10.17 -9.26 -24.83
N LEU A 2 10.39 -8.19 -25.62
CA LEU A 2 9.62 -8.00 -26.88
C LEU A 2 9.80 -9.13 -27.90
N GLN A 3 11.04 -9.49 -28.24
CA GLN A 3 11.32 -10.59 -29.18
C GLN A 3 10.72 -11.94 -28.74
N GLU A 4 10.62 -12.18 -27.43
CA GLU A 4 9.99 -13.37 -26.86
C GLU A 4 8.46 -13.31 -27.03
N THR A 5 7.86 -12.15 -26.78
CA THR A 5 6.41 -11.93 -26.95
C THR A 5 6.00 -12.13 -28.42
N GLU A 6 6.84 -11.72 -29.37
CA GLU A 6 6.62 -11.89 -30.80
C GLU A 6 6.57 -13.36 -31.25
N GLN A 7 7.12 -14.28 -30.45
CA GLN A 7 7.10 -15.71 -30.72
C GLN A 7 5.82 -16.39 -30.19
N GLN A 8 4.94 -15.66 -29.52
CA GLN A 8 3.66 -16.20 -29.05
C GLN A 8 2.76 -16.54 -30.24
N SER A 9 2.43 -17.83 -30.38
CA SER A 9 1.61 -18.35 -31.49
C SER A 9 0.20 -17.76 -31.56
N SER A 10 -0.26 -17.11 -30.50
CA SER A 10 -1.56 -16.43 -30.41
C SER A 10 -1.59 -15.07 -31.13
N LEU A 11 -0.44 -14.49 -31.49
CA LEU A 11 -0.35 -13.18 -32.11
C LEU A 11 -0.24 -13.25 -33.63
N SER A 12 -1.03 -12.42 -34.32
CA SER A 12 -0.85 -12.20 -35.75
C SER A 12 0.38 -11.33 -36.03
N PRO A 13 0.99 -11.40 -37.23
CA PRO A 13 2.09 -10.51 -37.60
C PRO A 13 1.74 -9.01 -37.49
N GLY A 14 0.48 -8.65 -37.73
CA GLY A 14 -0.02 -7.28 -37.55
C GLY A 14 -0.05 -6.86 -36.08
N ALA A 15 -0.49 -7.76 -35.19
CA ALA A 15 -0.51 -7.50 -33.75
C ALA A 15 0.91 -7.35 -33.17
N VAL A 16 1.86 -8.17 -33.65
CA VAL A 16 3.29 -8.04 -33.33
C VAL A 16 3.82 -6.67 -33.74
N LYS A 17 3.53 -6.22 -34.95
CA LYS A 17 3.96 -4.90 -35.43
C LYS A 17 3.36 -3.76 -34.61
N ASP A 18 2.08 -3.85 -34.26
CA ASP A 18 1.39 -2.83 -33.47
C ASP A 18 1.92 -2.78 -32.03
N LEU A 19 2.23 -3.92 -31.40
CA LEU A 19 2.90 -3.98 -30.08
C LEU A 19 4.27 -3.31 -30.12
N ARG A 20 5.09 -3.68 -31.11
CA ARG A 20 6.42 -3.10 -31.28
C ARG A 20 6.35 -1.59 -31.47
N GLU A 21 5.44 -1.13 -32.33
CA GLU A 21 5.24 0.30 -32.57
C GLU A 21 4.75 1.00 -31.30
N ALA A 22 3.86 0.41 -30.49
CA ALA A 22 3.38 1.01 -29.25
C ALA A 22 4.51 1.36 -28.27
N VAL A 23 5.56 0.52 -28.19
CA VAL A 23 6.75 0.75 -27.36
C VAL A 23 7.75 1.66 -28.06
N GLU A 24 8.16 1.34 -29.29
CA GLU A 24 9.22 2.05 -30.00
C GLU A 24 8.84 3.50 -30.35
N SER A 25 7.55 3.81 -30.52
CA SER A 25 7.08 5.17 -30.80
C SER A 25 6.85 6.02 -29.56
N SER A 26 7.00 5.48 -28.34
CA SER A 26 6.88 6.21 -27.08
C SER A 26 8.20 6.20 -26.30
N PRO A 27 9.05 7.23 -26.44
CA PRO A 27 10.29 7.33 -25.69
C PRO A 27 10.11 7.20 -24.17
N TYR A 28 9.04 7.79 -23.61
CA TYR A 28 8.73 7.68 -22.19
C TYR A 28 8.42 6.24 -21.78
N LEU A 29 7.54 5.54 -22.51
CA LEU A 29 7.19 4.15 -22.22
C LEU A 29 8.44 3.25 -22.25
N ALA A 30 9.27 3.42 -23.28
CA ALA A 30 10.51 2.66 -23.41
C ALA A 30 11.44 2.89 -22.19
N GLU A 31 11.56 4.12 -21.70
CA GLU A 31 12.36 4.44 -20.51
C GLU A 31 11.81 3.79 -19.24
N VAL A 32 10.50 3.93 -18.96
CA VAL A 32 9.91 3.38 -17.72
C VAL A 32 9.89 1.85 -17.73
N MET A 33 9.68 1.23 -18.89
CA MET A 33 9.78 -0.23 -19.04
C MET A 33 11.22 -0.70 -18.82
N THR A 34 12.21 0.00 -19.38
CA THR A 34 13.63 -0.31 -19.15
C THR A 34 13.96 -0.22 -17.67
N ARG A 35 13.47 0.81 -16.97
CA ARG A 35 13.69 0.96 -15.53
C ARG A 35 13.06 -0.19 -14.73
N ALA A 36 11.84 -0.60 -15.06
CA ALA A 36 11.20 -1.74 -14.41
C ALA A 36 11.97 -3.05 -14.66
N ILE A 37 12.52 -3.24 -15.86
CA ILE A 37 13.38 -4.38 -16.20
C ILE A 37 14.70 -4.34 -15.42
N ASP A 38 15.37 -3.19 -15.39
CA ASP A 38 16.66 -3.01 -14.71
C ASP A 38 16.53 -3.19 -13.18
N ASN A 39 15.39 -2.81 -12.62
CA ASN A 39 15.05 -3.08 -11.21
C ASN A 39 14.71 -4.55 -10.94
N GLY A 40 14.50 -5.35 -11.98
CA GLY A 40 14.09 -6.75 -11.88
C GLY A 40 12.61 -6.94 -11.57
N ASP A 41 11.77 -5.93 -11.80
CA ASP A 41 10.33 -5.94 -11.54
C ASP A 41 9.50 -6.33 -12.79
N LEU A 42 10.10 -6.32 -13.99
CA LEU A 42 9.41 -6.66 -15.25
C LEU A 42 10.28 -7.56 -16.12
N GLU A 43 9.73 -8.69 -16.59
CA GLU A 43 10.45 -9.66 -17.42
C GLU A 43 9.68 -10.05 -18.70
N HIS A 44 8.36 -10.21 -18.61
CA HIS A 44 7.56 -10.77 -19.71
C HIS A 44 6.36 -9.89 -20.08
N ILE A 45 5.92 -10.03 -21.33
CA ILE A 45 4.61 -9.57 -21.80
C ILE A 45 3.88 -10.76 -22.40
N LYS A 46 2.60 -10.90 -22.10
CA LYS A 46 1.73 -11.90 -22.73
C LYS A 46 0.39 -11.30 -23.10
N PHE A 47 -0.28 -11.94 -24.07
CA PHE A 47 -1.67 -11.62 -24.40
C PHE A 47 -2.59 -12.70 -23.85
N ALA A 48 -3.58 -12.27 -23.09
CA ALA A 48 -4.60 -13.14 -22.52
C ALA A 48 -5.98 -12.53 -22.76
N ARG A 49 -7.04 -13.33 -22.67
CA ARG A 49 -8.40 -12.80 -22.56
C ARG A 49 -8.78 -12.76 -21.09
N THR A 50 -8.68 -11.59 -20.48
CA THR A 50 -9.10 -11.31 -19.11
C THR A 50 -10.35 -10.42 -19.18
N PRO A 51 -11.55 -10.99 -18.97
CA PRO A 51 -12.76 -10.18 -18.92
C PRO A 51 -12.62 -9.06 -17.88
N ASN A 52 -13.21 -7.89 -18.15
CA ASN A 52 -13.28 -6.74 -17.22
C ASN A 52 -11.96 -5.99 -16.95
N GLU A 53 -10.89 -6.30 -17.69
CA GLU A 53 -9.57 -5.66 -17.54
C GLU A 53 -9.00 -5.27 -18.91
N GLY A 54 -8.29 -4.13 -18.97
CA GLY A 54 -7.52 -3.73 -20.16
C GLY A 54 -6.15 -4.40 -20.22
N GLY A 55 -5.54 -4.59 -19.06
CA GLY A 55 -4.33 -5.36 -18.82
C GLY A 55 -4.23 -5.71 -17.33
N HIS A 56 -3.22 -6.49 -16.98
CA HIS A 56 -2.91 -6.83 -15.59
C HIS A 56 -1.43 -7.18 -15.42
N TYR A 57 -0.77 -6.54 -14.47
CA TYR A 57 0.59 -6.88 -14.05
C TYR A 57 0.59 -7.92 -12.93
N ASN A 58 1.27 -9.04 -13.18
CA ASN A 58 1.52 -10.06 -12.17
C ASN A 58 2.93 -9.88 -11.59
N HIS A 59 3.01 -9.58 -10.29
CA HIS A 59 4.28 -9.41 -9.59
C HIS A 59 5.13 -10.69 -9.54
N GLY A 60 4.53 -11.83 -9.18
CA GLY A 60 5.25 -13.09 -9.01
C GLY A 60 5.84 -13.65 -10.31
N GLU A 61 5.13 -13.48 -11.42
CA GLU A 61 5.59 -13.83 -12.77
C GLU A 61 6.33 -12.67 -13.45
N LYS A 62 6.37 -11.48 -12.84
CA LYS A 62 6.91 -10.24 -13.44
C LYS A 62 6.42 -10.01 -14.87
N THR A 63 5.12 -10.23 -15.07
CA THR A 63 4.52 -10.35 -16.39
C THR A 63 3.39 -9.34 -16.56
N ILE A 64 3.44 -8.57 -17.64
CA ILE A 64 2.30 -7.77 -18.11
C ILE A 64 1.41 -8.65 -18.99
N SER A 65 0.15 -8.82 -18.60
CA SER A 65 -0.88 -9.48 -19.40
C SER A 65 -1.75 -8.44 -20.07
N VAL A 66 -1.66 -8.30 -21.40
CA VAL A 66 -2.51 -7.38 -22.17
C VAL A 66 -3.77 -8.11 -22.61
N ASN A 67 -4.95 -7.49 -22.43
CA ASN A 67 -6.19 -8.08 -22.92
C ASN A 67 -6.19 -8.10 -24.47
N ALA A 68 -6.32 -9.29 -25.04
CA ALA A 68 -6.33 -9.51 -26.49
C ALA A 68 -7.45 -8.76 -27.23
N ASP A 69 -8.51 -8.31 -26.54
CA ASP A 69 -9.58 -7.50 -27.13
C ASP A 69 -9.09 -6.12 -27.61
N VAL A 70 -7.96 -5.61 -27.07
CA VAL A 70 -7.30 -4.40 -27.60
C VAL A 70 -6.95 -4.53 -29.08
N LEU A 71 -6.64 -5.75 -29.54
CA LEU A 71 -6.27 -6.04 -30.92
C LEU A 71 -7.46 -5.95 -31.88
N GLN A 72 -8.69 -5.87 -31.37
CA GLN A 72 -9.91 -5.81 -32.17
C GLN A 72 -10.37 -4.37 -32.45
N ARG A 73 -9.70 -3.32 -31.92
CA ARG A 73 -10.13 -1.93 -32.20
C ARG A 73 -10.03 -1.60 -33.70
N PRO A 74 -11.02 -0.89 -34.26
CA PRO A 74 -11.19 -0.76 -35.70
C PRO A 74 -10.08 0.07 -36.35
N THR A 75 -9.66 1.16 -35.72
CA THR A 75 -8.59 2.00 -36.27
C THR A 75 -7.23 1.58 -35.70
N ARG A 76 -6.21 1.61 -36.56
CA ARG A 76 -4.84 1.27 -36.16
C ARG A 76 -4.29 2.26 -35.14
N SER A 77 -4.58 3.55 -35.28
CA SER A 77 -4.11 4.55 -34.34
C SER A 77 -4.69 4.31 -32.96
N GLU A 78 -6.00 4.13 -32.82
CA GLU A 78 -6.62 3.84 -31.52
C GLU A 78 -6.07 2.55 -30.89
N ARG A 79 -5.84 1.49 -31.69
CA ARG A 79 -5.21 0.25 -31.17
C ARG A 79 -3.85 0.51 -30.54
N ILE A 80 -2.99 1.25 -31.24
CA ILE A 80 -1.60 1.44 -30.79
C ILE A 80 -1.57 2.34 -29.56
N ASP A 81 -2.39 3.38 -29.49
CA ASP A 81 -2.43 4.22 -28.29
C ASP A 81 -3.08 3.52 -27.10
N GLN A 82 -4.08 2.66 -27.33
CA GLN A 82 -4.59 1.80 -26.27
C GLN A 82 -3.53 0.80 -25.79
N LEU A 83 -2.75 0.20 -26.70
CA LEU A 83 -1.63 -0.66 -26.33
C LEU A 83 -0.57 0.12 -25.52
N THR A 84 -0.21 1.32 -25.96
CA THR A 84 0.74 2.19 -25.27
C THR A 84 0.23 2.58 -23.88
N GLY A 85 -1.05 2.93 -23.75
CA GLY A 85 -1.69 3.26 -22.47
C GLY A 85 -1.70 2.07 -21.52
N VAL A 86 -2.20 0.91 -21.95
CA VAL A 86 -2.22 -0.31 -21.14
C VAL A 86 -0.80 -0.72 -20.71
N LEU A 87 0.16 -0.77 -21.63
CA LEU A 87 1.54 -1.09 -21.28
C LEU A 87 2.13 -0.08 -20.29
N GLY A 88 1.81 1.21 -20.44
CA GLY A 88 2.21 2.25 -19.49
C GLY A 88 1.60 2.04 -18.11
N HIS A 89 0.30 1.77 -18.04
CA HIS A 89 -0.43 1.48 -16.81
C HIS A 89 0.20 0.30 -16.05
N GLU A 90 0.32 -0.84 -16.72
CA GLU A 90 0.87 -2.06 -16.11
C GLU A 90 2.36 -1.93 -15.76
N THR A 91 3.13 -1.14 -16.52
CA THR A 91 4.51 -0.82 -16.16
C THR A 91 4.58 0.07 -14.91
N GLY A 92 3.61 0.97 -14.72
CA GLY A 92 3.51 1.76 -13.50
C GLY A 92 3.29 0.89 -12.25
N HIS A 93 2.48 -0.17 -12.36
CA HIS A 93 2.38 -1.18 -11.31
C HIS A 93 3.69 -1.93 -11.08
N ALA A 94 4.41 -2.32 -12.14
CA ALA A 94 5.73 -2.94 -12.00
C ALA A 94 6.71 -2.04 -11.22
N LEU A 95 6.74 -0.73 -11.51
CA LEU A 95 7.56 0.24 -10.78
C LEU A 95 7.17 0.40 -9.30
N MET A 96 5.92 0.07 -8.94
CA MET A 96 5.42 0.12 -7.56
C MET A 96 5.36 -1.26 -6.88
N ALA A 97 5.82 -2.31 -7.54
CA ALA A 97 5.64 -3.69 -7.09
C ALA A 97 6.09 -3.89 -5.63
N ARG A 98 7.31 -3.45 -5.30
CA ARG A 98 7.84 -3.52 -3.93
C ARG A 98 7.01 -2.74 -2.90
N SER A 99 6.48 -1.58 -3.27
CA SER A 99 5.62 -0.80 -2.37
C SER A 99 4.30 -1.53 -2.13
N ASN A 100 3.74 -2.15 -3.16
CA ASN A 100 2.53 -2.93 -3.06
C ASN A 100 2.71 -4.21 -2.22
N ASP A 101 3.83 -4.91 -2.38
CA ASP A 101 4.20 -6.05 -1.52
C ASP A 101 4.28 -5.65 -0.06
N LEU A 102 4.89 -4.49 0.21
CA LEU A 102 4.99 -3.96 1.56
C LEU A 102 3.60 -3.66 2.15
N SER A 103 2.73 -3.00 1.39
CA SER A 103 1.37 -2.68 1.84
C SER A 103 0.51 -3.92 2.07
N THR A 104 0.60 -4.94 1.19
CA THR A 104 -0.15 -6.20 1.31
C THR A 104 0.34 -7.04 2.49
N TYR A 105 1.66 -7.13 2.70
CA TYR A 105 2.22 -7.79 3.87
C TYR A 105 1.85 -7.03 5.15
N LYS A 106 1.96 -5.69 5.16
CA LYS A 106 1.62 -4.87 6.34
C LYS A 106 0.17 -5.04 6.77
N LEU A 107 -0.75 -5.05 5.82
CA LEU A 107 -2.15 -5.35 6.10
C LEU A 107 -2.29 -6.72 6.78
N SER A 108 -1.69 -7.75 6.18
CA SER A 108 -1.80 -9.12 6.69
C SER A 108 -1.19 -9.26 8.09
N TYR A 109 -0.02 -8.66 8.29
CA TYR A 109 0.67 -8.64 9.58
C TYR A 109 -0.17 -7.98 10.67
N ARG A 110 -0.69 -6.77 10.40
CA ARG A 110 -1.44 -6.01 11.41
C ARG A 110 -2.81 -6.63 11.72
N ILE A 111 -3.44 -7.33 10.78
CA ILE A 111 -4.64 -8.12 11.06
C ILE A 111 -4.32 -9.29 12.01
N ASP A 112 -3.23 -10.02 11.75
CA ASP A 112 -2.79 -11.12 12.61
C ASP A 112 -2.49 -10.66 14.04
N GLU A 113 -1.77 -9.53 14.19
CA GLU A 113 -1.51 -8.92 15.50
C GLU A 113 -2.80 -8.53 16.22
N ALA A 114 -3.70 -7.81 15.53
CA ALA A 114 -4.93 -7.33 16.12
C ALA A 114 -5.83 -8.48 16.58
N LEU A 115 -5.92 -9.57 15.80
CA LEU A 115 -6.67 -10.78 16.19
C LEU A 115 -6.03 -11.49 17.39
N LYS A 116 -4.70 -11.63 17.44
CA LYS A 116 -3.99 -12.24 18.57
C LYS A 116 -4.15 -11.42 19.85
N GLU A 117 -4.07 -10.10 19.73
CA GLU A 117 -4.26 -9.17 20.85
C GLU A 117 -5.70 -9.23 21.37
N GLY A 118 -6.69 -9.11 20.49
CA GLY A 118 -8.10 -9.22 20.86
C GLY A 118 -8.42 -10.58 21.50
N ALA A 119 -7.87 -11.68 20.98
CA ALA A 119 -8.00 -12.99 21.61
C ALA A 119 -7.42 -13.00 23.03
N ARG A 120 -6.21 -12.45 23.22
CA ARG A 120 -5.52 -12.36 24.52
C ARG A 120 -6.34 -11.59 25.56
N TYR A 121 -7.05 -10.55 25.15
CA TYR A 121 -7.87 -9.71 26.05
C TYR A 121 -9.35 -10.11 26.09
N GLY A 122 -9.75 -11.15 25.35
CA GLY A 122 -11.13 -11.65 25.36
C GLY A 122 -12.12 -10.75 24.63
N GLU A 123 -11.65 -9.97 23.65
CA GLU A 123 -12.51 -9.19 22.79
C GLU A 123 -13.39 -10.09 21.92
N ALA A 124 -14.63 -9.67 21.67
CA ALA A 124 -15.53 -10.39 20.76
C ALA A 124 -15.35 -9.96 19.29
N THR A 125 -14.88 -8.74 19.06
CA THR A 125 -14.67 -8.16 17.73
C THR A 125 -13.50 -7.19 17.76
N VAL A 126 -12.62 -7.28 16.78
CA VAL A 126 -11.45 -6.41 16.61
C VAL A 126 -11.67 -5.53 15.39
N ASP A 127 -11.68 -4.20 15.56
CA ASP A 127 -11.88 -3.26 14.47
C ASP A 127 -10.61 -3.11 13.61
N ILE A 128 -10.70 -3.54 12.35
CA ILE A 128 -9.62 -3.43 11.36
C ILE A 128 -9.89 -2.32 10.33
N THR A 129 -10.91 -1.49 10.51
CA THR A 129 -11.23 -0.35 9.62
C THR A 129 -10.02 0.56 9.36
N PRO A 130 -9.20 0.94 10.36
CA PRO A 130 -8.01 1.76 10.12
C PRO A 130 -6.96 1.08 9.23
N LEU A 131 -6.81 -0.26 9.36
CA LEU A 131 -5.89 -1.05 8.55
C LEU A 131 -6.36 -1.12 7.09
N ALA A 132 -7.66 -1.32 6.90
CA ALA A 132 -8.29 -1.31 5.58
C ALA A 132 -8.09 0.04 4.87
N LYS A 133 -8.31 1.16 5.58
CA LYS A 133 -8.09 2.51 5.05
C LYS A 133 -6.66 2.75 4.61
N GLU A 134 -5.69 2.33 5.42
CA GLU A 134 -4.28 2.47 5.08
C GLU A 134 -3.94 1.72 3.78
N TYR A 135 -4.40 0.48 3.65
CA TYR A 135 -4.19 -0.33 2.46
C TYR A 135 -4.89 0.24 1.21
N ILE A 136 -6.14 0.69 1.34
CA ILE A 136 -6.89 1.32 0.25
C ILE A 136 -6.22 2.63 -0.16
N GLY A 137 -5.71 3.42 0.78
CA GLY A 137 -4.96 4.65 0.48
C GLY A 137 -3.70 4.37 -0.33
N ALA A 138 -2.94 3.33 0.02
CA ALA A 138 -1.77 2.90 -0.75
C ALA A 138 -2.17 2.40 -2.15
N SER A 139 -3.26 1.65 -2.25
CA SER A 139 -3.79 1.13 -3.51
C SER A 139 -4.28 2.25 -4.43
N ARG A 140 -4.95 3.26 -3.86
CA ARG A 140 -5.36 4.50 -4.55
C ARG A 140 -4.17 5.24 -5.15
N GLN A 141 -3.05 5.29 -4.42
CA GLN A 141 -1.82 5.90 -4.93
C GLN A 141 -1.19 5.07 -6.05
N ASN A 142 -1.20 3.74 -5.92
CA ASN A 142 -0.69 2.81 -6.92
C ASN A 142 -1.42 2.96 -8.27
N GLU A 143 -2.74 2.88 -8.26
CA GLU A 143 -3.58 3.09 -9.45
C GLU A 143 -3.35 4.46 -10.09
N ALA A 144 -3.23 5.50 -9.28
CA ALA A 144 -3.02 6.85 -9.77
C ALA A 144 -1.65 7.05 -10.41
N LEU A 145 -0.60 6.44 -9.87
CA LEU A 145 0.72 6.50 -10.51
C LEU A 145 0.73 5.68 -11.80
N ALA A 146 0.14 4.48 -11.79
CA ALA A 146 -0.01 3.65 -12.97
C ALA A 146 -0.70 4.41 -14.10
N GLU A 147 -1.81 5.08 -13.79
CA GLU A 147 -2.55 5.85 -14.77
C GLU A 147 -1.79 7.11 -15.23
N LEU A 148 -1.03 7.77 -14.36
CA LEU A 148 -0.14 8.86 -14.76
C LEU A 148 0.91 8.37 -15.77
N VAL A 149 1.50 7.20 -15.54
CA VAL A 149 2.46 6.57 -16.47
C VAL A 149 1.79 6.19 -17.79
N SER A 150 0.55 5.70 -17.77
CA SER A 150 -0.28 5.44 -18.95
C SER A 150 -0.46 6.71 -19.79
N MET A 151 -0.99 7.79 -19.20
CA MET A 151 -1.23 9.06 -19.87
C MET A 151 0.05 9.65 -20.46
N ASN A 152 1.14 9.64 -19.70
CA ASN A 152 2.46 10.10 -20.16
C ASN A 152 3.01 9.25 -21.31
N SER A 153 2.77 7.94 -21.29
CA SER A 153 3.19 7.03 -22.37
C SER A 153 2.49 7.35 -23.69
N VAL A 154 1.18 7.62 -23.64
CA VAL A 154 0.40 8.01 -24.82
C VAL A 154 0.79 9.42 -25.29
N ALA A 155 0.95 10.38 -24.37
CA ALA A 155 1.38 11.74 -24.72
C ALA A 155 2.75 11.77 -25.39
N SER A 156 3.73 11.05 -24.82
CA SER A 156 5.06 10.89 -25.39
C SER A 156 5.01 10.31 -26.81
N ARG A 157 4.15 9.31 -27.03
CA ARG A 157 3.93 8.72 -28.35
C ARG A 157 3.40 9.72 -29.37
N VAL A 158 2.30 10.38 -29.04
CA VAL A 158 1.60 11.31 -29.94
C VAL A 158 2.53 12.47 -30.33
N LYS A 159 3.29 13.00 -29.37
CA LYS A 159 4.29 14.06 -29.60
C LYS A 159 5.53 13.58 -30.36
N HIS A 160 5.92 12.31 -30.23
CA HIS A 160 7.01 11.74 -31.00
C HIS A 160 6.64 11.58 -32.49
N GLN A 161 5.37 11.29 -32.77
CA GLN A 161 4.85 11.21 -34.14
C GLN A 161 4.67 12.58 -34.80
N ASP A 162 4.16 13.55 -34.05
CA ASP A 162 4.04 14.94 -34.47
C ASP A 162 4.35 15.89 -33.30
N SER A 163 5.52 16.52 -33.35
CA SER A 163 5.95 17.46 -32.31
C SER A 163 5.04 18.69 -32.21
N ASN A 164 4.31 19.02 -33.28
CA ASN A 164 3.44 20.20 -33.39
C ASN A 164 1.96 19.88 -33.15
N VAL A 165 1.63 18.65 -32.75
CA VAL A 165 0.25 18.25 -32.41
C VAL A 165 -0.37 19.23 -31.42
N SER A 166 -1.59 19.67 -31.73
CA SER A 166 -2.34 20.59 -30.86
C SER A 166 -2.76 19.91 -29.55
N GLU A 167 -3.00 20.69 -28.51
CA GLU A 167 -3.54 20.18 -27.24
C GLU A 167 -4.89 19.47 -27.45
N ALA A 168 -5.77 20.04 -28.27
CA ALA A 168 -7.07 19.45 -28.56
C ALA A 168 -6.95 18.06 -29.22
N GLU A 169 -6.00 17.90 -30.15
CA GLU A 169 -5.73 16.60 -30.78
C GLU A 169 -5.10 15.62 -29.79
N LEU A 170 -4.15 16.06 -28.96
CA LEU A 170 -3.58 15.21 -27.90
C LEU A 170 -4.66 14.71 -26.93
N LEU A 171 -5.55 15.59 -26.48
CA LEU A 171 -6.64 15.20 -25.57
C LEU A 171 -7.64 14.27 -26.27
N TYR A 172 -7.94 14.49 -27.55
CA TYR A 172 -8.75 13.55 -28.34
C TYR A 172 -8.12 12.15 -28.41
N ARG A 173 -6.79 12.09 -28.53
CA ARG A 173 -6.03 10.83 -28.57
C ARG A 173 -5.99 10.12 -27.21
N LEU A 174 -6.00 10.87 -26.12
CA LEU A 174 -6.00 10.35 -24.74
C LEU A 174 -7.40 9.89 -24.28
N ASP A 175 -8.47 10.57 -24.70
CA ASP A 175 -9.88 10.30 -24.32
C ASP A 175 -10.26 8.80 -24.34
N PRO A 176 -9.94 8.00 -25.39
CA PRO A 176 -10.30 6.58 -25.39
C PRO A 176 -9.43 5.70 -24.49
N THR A 177 -8.31 6.21 -23.98
CA THR A 177 -7.28 5.44 -23.26
C THR A 177 -7.37 5.59 -21.74
N THR A 178 -8.01 6.64 -21.24
CA THR A 178 -8.02 7.01 -19.82
C THR A 178 -9.36 7.62 -19.39
N PRO A 179 -9.86 7.34 -18.17
CA PRO A 179 -11.02 8.05 -17.63
C PRO A 179 -10.70 9.50 -17.22
N CYS A 180 -9.41 9.86 -17.17
CA CYS A 180 -8.96 11.19 -16.77
C CYS A 180 -9.06 12.25 -17.87
N VAL A 181 -9.46 11.83 -19.08
CA VAL A 181 -9.87 12.71 -20.16
C VAL A 181 -11.29 12.33 -20.54
N THR A 182 -12.16 13.32 -20.71
CA THR A 182 -13.54 13.07 -21.15
C THR A 182 -13.99 14.17 -22.08
N ASN A 183 -14.43 13.79 -23.29
CA ASN A 183 -14.84 14.72 -24.33
C ASN A 183 -13.74 15.75 -24.64
N GLY A 184 -12.50 15.27 -24.75
CA GLY A 184 -11.31 16.10 -25.01
C GLY A 184 -10.99 17.12 -23.91
N ARG A 185 -11.38 16.86 -22.65
CA ARG A 185 -11.08 17.73 -21.50
C ARG A 185 -10.43 16.94 -20.38
N LEU A 186 -9.36 17.49 -19.80
CA LEU A 186 -8.71 16.92 -18.62
C LEU A 186 -9.60 17.02 -17.38
N ALA A 187 -9.50 16.00 -16.53
CA ALA A 187 -10.08 16.03 -15.20
C ALA A 187 -9.50 17.19 -14.35
N PRO A 188 -10.28 17.76 -13.41
CA PRO A 188 -9.83 18.88 -12.59
C PRO A 188 -8.54 18.57 -11.81
N GLY A 189 -7.61 19.52 -11.80
CA GLY A 189 -6.36 19.44 -11.05
C GLY A 189 -5.20 18.78 -11.80
N ILE A 190 -5.45 18.06 -12.89
CA ILE A 190 -4.39 17.56 -13.77
C ILE A 190 -3.75 18.72 -14.52
N GLN A 191 -2.42 18.76 -14.52
CA GLN A 191 -1.62 19.74 -15.24
C GLN A 191 -0.61 19.01 -16.11
N MET A 192 -0.55 19.41 -17.38
CA MET A 192 0.42 18.90 -18.35
C MET A 192 1.37 20.02 -18.77
N ASP A 193 2.62 19.68 -19.03
CA ASP A 193 3.58 20.60 -19.63
C ASP A 193 3.36 20.76 -21.15
N ILE A 194 4.25 21.50 -21.81
CA ILE A 194 4.20 21.74 -23.26
C ILE A 194 4.33 20.45 -24.11
N HIS A 195 4.85 19.38 -23.52
CA HIS A 195 4.97 18.05 -24.11
C HIS A 195 3.78 17.15 -23.78
N GLY A 196 2.77 17.65 -23.08
CA GLY A 196 1.62 16.85 -22.64
C GLY A 196 1.92 15.96 -21.44
N MET A 197 3.04 16.18 -20.75
CA MET A 197 3.53 15.30 -19.69
C MET A 197 3.18 15.84 -18.31
N GLN A 198 2.82 14.93 -17.41
CA GLN A 198 2.64 15.19 -15.98
C GLN A 198 3.94 14.86 -15.23
N HIS A 199 4.26 15.69 -14.23
CA HIS A 199 5.49 15.56 -13.44
C HIS A 199 5.18 15.25 -11.98
N THR A 200 5.93 14.30 -11.41
CA THR A 200 5.81 13.89 -10.01
C THR A 200 6.88 14.51 -9.12
N ASP A 201 7.83 15.25 -9.70
CA ASP A 201 9.02 15.79 -9.02
C ASP A 201 9.80 14.72 -8.24
N ASN A 202 9.87 13.49 -8.80
CA ASN A 202 10.48 12.30 -8.19
C ASN A 202 9.83 11.90 -6.85
N ARG A 203 8.53 12.14 -6.67
CA ARG A 203 7.77 11.76 -5.46
C ARG A 203 6.54 10.96 -5.83
N ILE A 204 6.38 9.80 -5.18
CA ILE A 204 5.17 8.98 -5.29
C ILE A 204 3.96 9.76 -4.73
N GLU A 205 4.15 10.50 -3.63
CA GLU A 205 3.19 11.49 -3.17
C GLU A 205 3.45 12.85 -3.82
N SER A 206 2.71 13.15 -4.88
CA SER A 206 2.77 14.44 -5.58
C SER A 206 1.37 14.99 -5.88
N PRO A 207 1.24 16.30 -6.13
CA PRO A 207 -0.02 16.88 -6.59
C PRO A 207 -0.56 16.22 -7.86
N ALA A 208 0.32 15.84 -8.79
CA ALA A 208 -0.07 15.17 -10.03
C ALA A 208 -0.73 13.80 -9.76
N VAL A 209 -0.08 12.97 -8.94
CA VAL A 209 -0.65 11.66 -8.55
C VAL A 209 -1.96 11.84 -7.79
N LYS A 210 -2.06 12.83 -6.90
CA LYS A 210 -3.31 13.12 -6.18
C LYS A 210 -4.46 13.53 -7.11
N ALA A 211 -4.18 14.28 -8.17
CA ALA A 211 -5.18 14.69 -9.16
C ALA A 211 -5.65 13.51 -10.01
N VAL A 212 -4.72 12.69 -10.52
CA VAL A 212 -5.04 11.48 -11.29
C VAL A 212 -5.86 10.49 -10.47
N ALA A 213 -5.56 10.35 -9.18
CA ALA A 213 -6.30 9.46 -8.29
C ALA A 213 -7.80 9.78 -8.21
N ILE A 214 -8.21 11.04 -8.43
CA ILE A 214 -9.62 11.43 -8.39
C ILE A 214 -10.38 10.82 -9.58
N CYS A 215 -9.86 10.95 -10.80
CA CYS A 215 -10.51 10.42 -11.99
C CYS A 215 -10.30 8.91 -12.16
N GLN A 216 -9.13 8.39 -11.80
CA GLN A 216 -8.82 6.98 -11.96
C GLN A 216 -9.45 6.11 -10.88
N PHE A 217 -9.34 6.51 -9.61
CA PHE A 217 -9.75 5.66 -8.48
C PHE A 217 -11.11 6.11 -7.92
N ASP A 218 -11.21 7.36 -7.47
CA ASP A 218 -12.37 7.85 -6.71
C ASP A 218 -13.65 7.95 -7.56
N GLN A 219 -13.49 8.18 -8.87
CA GLN A 219 -14.58 8.30 -9.84
C GLN A 219 -14.58 7.13 -10.84
N SER A 220 -13.94 6.02 -10.50
CA SER A 220 -13.95 4.83 -11.35
C SER A 220 -15.37 4.36 -11.63
N GLY A 221 -15.61 3.96 -12.88
CA GLY A 221 -16.87 3.35 -13.26
C GLY A 221 -16.98 1.92 -12.71
N ASN A 222 -18.21 1.42 -12.68
CA ASN A 222 -18.48 0.03 -12.34
C ASN A 222 -18.15 -0.86 -13.55
N GLY A 223 -17.02 -1.56 -13.48
CA GLY A 223 -16.54 -2.39 -14.57
C GLY A 223 -15.47 -3.39 -14.17
N LEU A 224 -15.02 -3.37 -12.91
CA LEU A 224 -13.94 -4.20 -12.40
C LEU A 224 -14.48 -5.42 -11.63
N GLY A 225 -13.55 -6.32 -11.31
CA GLY A 225 -13.78 -7.48 -10.47
C GLY A 225 -14.49 -8.64 -11.16
N ALA A 226 -14.75 -9.69 -10.39
CA ALA A 226 -15.24 -10.98 -10.88
C ALA A 226 -16.57 -10.89 -11.66
N LEU A 227 -17.44 -9.94 -11.31
CA LEU A 227 -18.71 -9.70 -12.00
C LEU A 227 -18.70 -8.48 -12.94
N GLY A 228 -17.61 -7.70 -13.00
CA GLY A 228 -17.53 -6.49 -13.83
C GLY A 228 -18.48 -5.40 -13.37
N GLN A 229 -18.73 -5.32 -12.05
CA GLN A 229 -19.72 -4.43 -11.43
C GLN A 229 -19.13 -3.57 -10.31
N SER A 230 -17.83 -3.73 -10.05
CA SER A 230 -17.17 -3.07 -8.94
C SER A 230 -16.34 -1.89 -9.44
N ASP A 231 -16.18 -0.91 -8.56
CA ASP A 231 -15.18 0.14 -8.66
C ASP A 231 -13.85 -0.34 -8.04
N TYR A 232 -12.82 0.51 -8.06
CA TYR A 232 -11.53 0.16 -7.45
C TYR A 232 -11.63 0.01 -5.92
N ASN A 233 -12.45 0.81 -5.25
CA ASN A 233 -12.57 0.76 -3.80
C ASN A 233 -13.10 -0.60 -3.33
N ALA A 234 -14.18 -1.09 -3.93
CA ALA A 234 -14.75 -2.41 -3.69
C ALA A 234 -13.77 -3.53 -4.08
N LEU A 235 -13.04 -3.36 -5.19
CA LEU A 235 -11.99 -4.30 -5.62
C LEU A 235 -10.92 -4.47 -4.54
N TYR A 236 -10.33 -3.38 -4.04
CA TYR A 236 -9.30 -3.45 -3.02
C TYR A 236 -9.85 -3.85 -1.64
N LEU A 237 -11.09 -3.49 -1.30
CA LEU A 237 -11.75 -3.99 -0.09
C LEU A 237 -11.97 -5.50 -0.12
N SER A 238 -12.26 -6.07 -1.29
CA SER A 238 -12.40 -7.53 -1.42
C SER A 238 -11.08 -8.25 -1.12
N TYR A 239 -9.93 -7.63 -1.37
CA TYR A 239 -8.63 -8.16 -0.92
C TYR A 239 -8.50 -8.11 0.60
N VAL A 240 -8.87 -6.99 1.24
CA VAL A 240 -8.84 -6.86 2.72
C VAL A 240 -9.65 -7.97 3.39
N VAL A 241 -10.87 -8.22 2.91
CA VAL A 241 -11.72 -9.29 3.44
C VAL A 241 -11.12 -10.68 3.18
N SER A 242 -10.49 -10.89 2.02
CA SER A 242 -9.80 -12.15 1.68
C SER A 242 -8.61 -12.43 2.61
N ALA A 243 -7.78 -11.41 2.85
CA ALA A 243 -6.64 -11.48 3.76
C ALA A 243 -7.10 -11.76 5.20
N GLY A 244 -8.11 -11.02 5.68
CA GLY A 244 -8.70 -11.25 6.99
C GLY A 244 -9.27 -12.66 7.17
N ALA A 245 -9.94 -13.18 6.14
CA ALA A 245 -10.45 -14.55 6.15
C ALA A 245 -9.35 -15.62 6.14
N ALA A 246 -8.24 -15.39 5.42
CA ALA A 246 -7.10 -16.29 5.44
C ALA A 246 -6.46 -16.35 6.84
N ILE A 247 -6.15 -15.20 7.41
CA ILE A 247 -5.49 -15.08 8.71
C ILE A 247 -6.35 -15.64 9.85
N SER A 248 -7.64 -15.30 9.87
CA SER A 248 -8.57 -15.81 10.90
C SER A 248 -8.60 -17.34 10.90
N ARG A 249 -8.66 -17.96 9.71
CA ARG A 249 -8.65 -19.44 9.58
C ARG A 249 -7.32 -20.07 10.01
N ASP A 250 -6.19 -19.41 9.73
CA ASP A 250 -4.88 -19.93 10.12
C ASP A 250 -4.65 -19.84 11.63
N LEU A 251 -5.20 -18.81 12.28
CA LEU A 251 -5.23 -18.69 13.74
C LEU A 251 -6.15 -19.72 14.39
N ASP A 252 -7.37 -19.89 13.88
CA ASP A 252 -8.34 -20.90 14.36
C ASP A 252 -7.77 -22.33 14.27
N ARG A 253 -7.00 -22.65 13.23
CA ARG A 253 -6.37 -23.98 13.07
C ARG A 253 -5.26 -24.25 14.06
N ALA A 254 -4.67 -23.20 14.62
CA ALA A 254 -3.44 -23.29 15.39
C ALA A 254 -3.60 -23.13 16.89
N SER A 255 -4.72 -22.57 17.30
CA SER A 255 -5.04 -22.33 18.70
C SER A 255 -6.39 -22.92 19.03
N SER A 256 -6.54 -23.42 20.26
CA SER A 256 -7.84 -23.75 20.82
C SER A 256 -8.55 -22.54 21.44
N GLN A 257 -7.89 -21.38 21.46
CA GLN A 257 -8.47 -20.13 21.94
C GLN A 257 -9.46 -19.58 20.92
N SER A 258 -10.60 -19.07 21.40
CA SER A 258 -11.56 -18.38 20.53
C SER A 258 -10.90 -17.13 19.95
N ILE A 259 -10.90 -17.01 18.62
CA ILE A 259 -10.44 -15.82 17.92
C ILE A 259 -11.62 -14.83 17.78
N PRO A 260 -11.42 -13.52 18.01
CA PRO A 260 -12.46 -12.51 17.79
C PRO A 260 -12.92 -12.44 16.33
N SER A 261 -14.15 -11.98 16.11
CA SER A 261 -14.61 -11.59 14.77
C SER A 261 -13.86 -10.36 14.26
N LEU A 262 -13.65 -10.24 12.96
CA LEU A 262 -13.15 -9.00 12.36
C LEU A 262 -14.27 -7.95 12.33
N GLY A 263 -13.96 -6.72 12.71
CA GLY A 263 -14.83 -5.55 12.60
C GLY A 263 -14.43 -4.67 11.43
N LEU A 264 -15.39 -4.28 10.59
CA LEU A 264 -15.19 -3.37 9.46
C LEU A 264 -16.35 -2.38 9.37
N ASN A 265 -16.06 -1.08 9.37
CA ASN A 265 -17.05 -0.04 9.15
C ASN A 265 -17.23 0.17 7.64
N LEU A 266 -18.12 -0.62 7.02
CA LEU A 266 -18.31 -0.61 5.57
C LEU A 266 -18.77 0.77 5.04
N LYS A 267 -19.59 1.48 5.82
CA LYS A 267 -20.03 2.83 5.47
C LYS A 267 -18.87 3.83 5.43
N GLU A 268 -17.97 3.75 6.41
CA GLU A 268 -16.77 4.59 6.46
C GLU A 268 -15.74 4.21 5.39
N LEU A 269 -15.73 2.94 4.98
CA LEU A 269 -14.91 2.42 3.88
C LEU A 269 -15.55 2.68 2.50
N GLY A 270 -16.76 3.24 2.44
CA GLY A 270 -17.42 3.62 1.19
C GLY A 270 -17.80 2.44 0.29
N SER A 271 -18.18 1.30 0.87
CA SER A 271 -18.63 0.14 0.10
C SER A 271 -19.70 -0.67 0.84
N SER A 272 -20.23 -1.71 0.19
CA SER A 272 -21.26 -2.62 0.69
C SER A 272 -20.84 -4.07 0.57
N VAL A 273 -21.55 -4.96 1.27
CA VAL A 273 -21.31 -6.41 1.21
C VAL A 273 -21.45 -6.93 -0.21
N GLU A 274 -22.46 -6.44 -0.93
CA GLU A 274 -22.77 -6.83 -2.30
C GLU A 274 -21.65 -6.42 -3.27
N GLU A 275 -21.13 -5.20 -3.15
CA GLU A 275 -20.05 -4.69 -4.01
C GLU A 275 -18.73 -5.44 -3.77
N ILE A 276 -18.39 -5.70 -2.50
CA ILE A 276 -17.18 -6.46 -2.13
C ILE A 276 -17.29 -7.91 -2.62
N GLN A 277 -18.48 -8.53 -2.53
CA GLN A 277 -18.69 -9.86 -3.08
C GLN A 277 -18.59 -9.89 -4.61
N ALA A 278 -19.17 -8.91 -5.30
CA ALA A 278 -19.13 -8.78 -6.75
C ALA A 278 -17.70 -8.56 -7.27
N ALA A 279 -16.86 -7.89 -6.47
CA ALA A 279 -15.45 -7.67 -6.77
C ALA A 279 -14.65 -8.98 -6.85
N GLY A 280 -14.99 -9.97 -6.01
CA GLY A 280 -14.44 -11.33 -6.11
C GLY A 280 -13.50 -11.72 -4.97
N ILE A 281 -14.06 -11.89 -3.78
CA ILE A 281 -13.33 -12.32 -2.57
C ILE A 281 -12.71 -13.72 -2.75
N GLY A 282 -11.44 -13.88 -2.36
CA GLY A 282 -10.73 -15.15 -2.28
C GLY A 282 -10.89 -15.83 -0.91
N LEU A 283 -11.75 -16.84 -0.84
CA LEU A 283 -12.02 -17.66 0.35
C LEU A 283 -11.58 -19.12 0.19
N GLY A 284 -10.73 -19.44 -0.78
CA GLY A 284 -10.19 -20.79 -1.01
C GLY A 284 -11.16 -21.75 -1.71
N GLY A 285 -12.19 -21.22 -2.39
CA GLY A 285 -13.07 -21.99 -3.26
C GLY A 285 -14.44 -21.35 -3.45
N GLN A 286 -15.05 -21.57 -4.62
CA GLN A 286 -16.38 -21.06 -4.94
C GLN A 286 -17.42 -21.47 -3.88
N GLY A 287 -18.25 -20.53 -3.45
CA GLY A 287 -19.31 -20.75 -2.47
C GLY A 287 -18.84 -20.87 -1.01
N LYS A 288 -17.52 -20.86 -0.75
CA LYS A 288 -17.00 -20.67 0.62
C LYS A 288 -17.49 -19.34 1.16
N ALA A 289 -17.75 -19.33 2.46
CA ALA A 289 -18.29 -18.19 3.17
C ALA A 289 -17.34 -17.75 4.27
N PHE A 290 -17.37 -16.47 4.60
CA PHE A 290 -16.63 -15.89 5.71
C PHE A 290 -17.52 -14.86 6.42
N GLY A 291 -17.58 -14.96 7.74
CA GLY A 291 -18.35 -14.04 8.59
C GLY A 291 -17.45 -12.98 9.20
N PHE A 292 -17.94 -11.75 9.23
CA PHE A 292 -17.32 -10.63 9.96
C PHE A 292 -18.41 -9.70 10.49
N THR A 293 -18.03 -8.69 11.27
CA THR A 293 -18.93 -7.74 11.89
C THR A 293 -18.86 -6.40 11.17
N ASP A 294 -19.98 -5.95 10.59
CA ASP A 294 -20.12 -4.56 10.16
C ASP A 294 -20.29 -3.68 11.40
N THR A 295 -19.39 -2.70 11.57
CA THR A 295 -19.35 -1.76 12.69
C THR A 295 -19.98 -0.40 12.36
N SER A 296 -20.58 -0.27 11.17
CA SER A 296 -21.20 0.97 10.69
C SER A 296 -22.25 1.53 11.67
N ASP A 297 -22.28 2.86 11.77
CA ASP A 297 -23.18 3.61 12.66
C ASP A 297 -23.06 3.22 14.15
N GLY A 298 -21.92 2.63 14.56
CA GLY A 298 -21.68 2.18 15.93
C GLY A 298 -22.48 0.93 16.32
N GLN A 299 -23.05 0.22 15.36
CA GLN A 299 -23.75 -1.05 15.59
C GLN A 299 -22.85 -2.22 15.24
N LEU A 300 -22.97 -3.34 15.97
CA LEU A 300 -22.29 -4.60 15.65
C LEU A 300 -23.24 -5.52 14.90
N ARG A 301 -23.12 -5.58 13.57
CA ARG A 301 -23.99 -6.40 12.72
C ARG A 301 -23.18 -7.56 12.13
N PRO A 302 -23.41 -8.81 12.55
CA PRO A 302 -22.79 -9.95 11.89
C PRO A 302 -23.26 -10.03 10.45
N ILE A 303 -22.31 -10.12 9.53
CA ILE A 303 -22.54 -10.25 8.09
C ILE A 303 -21.70 -11.40 7.55
N GLU A 304 -22.14 -11.97 6.43
CA GLU A 304 -21.47 -13.07 5.76
C GLU A 304 -21.28 -12.72 4.30
N VAL A 305 -20.06 -12.96 3.81
CA VAL A 305 -19.71 -12.85 2.40
C VAL A 305 -19.43 -14.23 1.81
N ARG A 306 -19.65 -14.37 0.49
CA ARG A 306 -19.38 -15.62 -0.24
C ARG A 306 -18.48 -15.38 -1.44
N GLN A 307 -17.55 -16.31 -1.65
CA GLN A 307 -16.69 -16.28 -2.84
C GLN A 307 -17.52 -16.59 -4.09
N ILE A 308 -17.49 -15.64 -5.04
CA ILE A 308 -18.07 -15.76 -6.37
C ILE A 308 -16.96 -16.14 -7.37
N GLY A 309 -17.24 -17.13 -8.22
CA GLY A 309 -16.28 -17.60 -9.22
C GLY A 309 -14.97 -18.12 -8.62
N LYS A 310 -13.86 -17.89 -9.32
CA LYS A 310 -12.52 -18.33 -8.89
C LYS A 310 -11.96 -17.54 -7.70
N GLY A 311 -12.52 -16.35 -7.41
CA GLY A 311 -11.97 -15.39 -6.44
C GLY A 311 -10.67 -14.76 -6.95
N GLY A 312 -10.33 -13.57 -6.47
CA GLY A 312 -9.05 -12.90 -6.75
C GLY A 312 -8.84 -12.42 -8.18
N ALA A 313 -9.88 -12.40 -9.03
CA ALA A 313 -9.76 -11.85 -10.38
C ALA A 313 -9.53 -10.33 -10.30
N GLY A 314 -8.41 -9.84 -10.85
CA GLY A 314 -8.04 -8.42 -10.84
C GLY A 314 -7.54 -7.89 -9.50
N GLN A 315 -7.34 -8.75 -8.50
CA GLN A 315 -6.68 -8.37 -7.25
C GLN A 315 -5.15 -8.43 -7.43
N PRO A 316 -4.35 -7.73 -6.61
CA PRO A 316 -2.91 -7.92 -6.59
C PRO A 316 -2.57 -9.42 -6.47
N ASP A 317 -1.67 -9.91 -7.33
CA ASP A 317 -1.26 -11.32 -7.36
C ASP A 317 -0.39 -11.74 -6.14
N THR A 318 -0.20 -10.85 -5.18
CA THR A 318 0.37 -11.15 -3.89
C THR A 318 -0.65 -11.91 -3.05
N ALA A 319 -0.47 -13.23 -2.92
CA ALA A 319 -1.25 -14.02 -1.97
C ALA A 319 -1.06 -13.45 -0.54
N PRO A 320 -2.13 -13.30 0.25
CA PRO A 320 -2.02 -12.94 1.66
C PRO A 320 -1.05 -13.90 2.35
N GLN A 321 0.11 -13.39 2.76
CA GLN A 321 1.13 -14.23 3.37
C GLN A 321 0.74 -14.49 4.82
N SER A 322 0.71 -15.78 5.20
CA SER A 322 0.75 -16.16 6.60
C SER A 322 2.08 -15.69 7.17
N VAL A 323 2.06 -14.74 8.10
CA VAL A 323 3.26 -14.33 8.83
C VAL A 323 3.85 -15.57 9.49
N SER A 324 5.07 -15.95 9.13
CA SER A 324 5.74 -17.07 9.79
C SER A 324 5.85 -16.76 11.29
N ARG A 325 5.28 -17.63 12.12
CA ARG A 325 5.06 -17.42 13.57
C ARG A 325 6.34 -17.23 14.40
N ASP A 326 7.50 -17.53 13.82
CA ASP A 326 8.74 -17.71 14.58
C ASP A 326 9.70 -16.51 14.52
N GLN A 327 9.35 -15.43 13.82
CA GLN A 327 10.12 -14.19 13.86
C GLN A 327 9.22 -13.00 14.15
N ALA A 328 9.42 -12.37 15.32
CA ALA A 328 8.86 -11.06 15.60
C ALA A 328 9.31 -10.10 14.50
N VAL A 329 8.36 -9.39 13.89
CA VAL A 329 8.68 -8.29 12.97
C VAL A 329 9.21 -7.16 13.85
N LEU A 330 10.46 -6.80 13.64
CA LEU A 330 11.16 -5.78 14.41
C LEU A 330 11.18 -4.44 13.66
N ALA A 331 11.51 -3.34 14.33
CA ALA A 331 11.47 -2.00 13.74
C ALA A 331 12.38 -1.79 12.51
N ASP A 332 13.37 -2.64 12.28
CA ASP A 332 14.17 -2.64 11.05
C ASP A 332 13.43 -3.21 9.83
N ASN A 333 12.32 -3.90 10.04
CA ASN A 333 11.44 -4.37 8.99
C ASN A 333 10.50 -3.24 8.52
N PRO A 334 10.42 -2.95 7.20
CA PRO A 334 9.55 -1.91 6.64
C PRO A 334 8.07 -1.96 7.04
N VAL A 335 7.62 -3.12 7.49
CA VAL A 335 6.23 -3.38 7.87
C VAL A 335 5.91 -2.88 9.27
N HIS A 336 6.93 -2.83 10.14
CA HIS A 336 6.75 -2.49 11.54
C HIS A 336 6.14 -1.08 11.68
N PRO A 337 5.15 -0.87 12.58
CA PRO A 337 4.52 0.44 12.75
C PRO A 337 5.52 1.59 12.98
N ASP A 338 6.61 1.29 13.69
CA ASP A 338 7.66 2.26 13.98
C ASP A 338 8.85 2.23 13.02
N HIS A 339 8.72 1.54 11.87
CA HIS A 339 9.81 1.48 10.90
C HIS A 339 10.25 2.86 10.44
N GLN A 340 9.32 3.81 10.28
CA GLN A 340 9.67 5.17 9.88
C GLN A 340 10.61 5.86 10.88
N THR A 341 10.42 5.61 12.18
CA THR A 341 11.30 6.10 13.24
C THR A 341 12.67 5.44 13.15
N TYR A 342 12.71 4.12 13.02
CA TYR A 342 13.96 3.38 12.85
C TYR A 342 14.72 3.82 11.59
N ALA A 343 14.05 3.88 10.44
CA ALA A 343 14.63 4.27 9.16
C ALA A 343 15.19 5.70 9.19
N ARG A 344 14.50 6.65 9.85
CA ARG A 344 15.01 8.02 10.03
C ARG A 344 16.34 8.06 10.80
N ILE A 345 16.44 7.26 11.87
CA ILE A 345 17.68 7.13 12.63
C ILE A 345 18.75 6.49 11.74
N HIS A 346 18.42 5.41 11.06
CA HIS A 346 19.33 4.65 10.21
C HIS A 346 19.91 5.49 9.07
N ASP A 347 19.06 6.23 8.35
CA ASP A 347 19.48 7.08 7.23
C ASP A 347 20.44 8.18 7.68
N TRP A 348 20.19 8.77 8.86
CA TRP A 348 21.11 9.76 9.42
C TRP A 348 22.44 9.11 9.84
N VAL A 349 22.39 8.01 10.59
CA VAL A 349 23.59 7.28 11.07
C VAL A 349 24.46 6.86 9.90
N ARG A 350 23.87 6.22 8.88
CA ARG A 350 24.57 5.81 7.66
C ARG A 350 25.11 7.02 6.89
N GLY A 351 24.33 8.10 6.82
CA GLY A 351 24.70 9.34 6.15
C GLY A 351 25.91 10.05 6.75
N THR A 352 26.28 9.75 8.01
CA THR A 352 27.52 10.28 8.62
C THR A 352 28.79 9.68 8.01
N GLY A 353 28.72 8.44 7.51
CA GLY A 353 29.89 7.70 7.03
C GLY A 353 30.87 7.25 8.12
N ASN A 354 30.50 7.37 9.40
CA ASN A 354 31.38 7.00 10.53
C ASN A 354 31.43 5.49 10.79
N TRP A 355 30.43 4.75 10.29
CA TRP A 355 30.25 3.31 10.55
C TRP A 355 30.01 2.54 9.25
N ASN A 356 30.37 1.26 9.24
CA ASN A 356 29.99 0.35 8.15
C ASN A 356 28.48 -0.01 8.21
N ASP A 357 27.99 -0.77 7.24
CA ASP A 357 26.55 -1.10 7.14
C ASP A 357 26.01 -1.91 8.34
N GLU A 358 26.83 -2.76 8.96
CA GLU A 358 26.44 -3.55 10.14
C GLU A 358 26.46 -2.70 11.41
N GLU A 359 27.54 -1.96 11.62
CA GLU A 359 27.70 -1.03 12.73
C GLU A 359 26.62 0.06 12.71
N SER A 360 26.24 0.55 11.53
CA SER A 360 25.14 1.52 11.37
C SER A 360 23.81 0.94 11.86
N LYS A 361 23.52 -0.34 11.59
CA LYS A 361 22.32 -1.02 12.10
C LYS A 361 22.37 -1.15 13.62
N ASN A 362 23.53 -1.51 14.16
CA ASN A 362 23.74 -1.67 15.61
C ASN A 362 23.50 -0.35 16.36
N VAL A 363 24.12 0.74 15.91
CA VAL A 363 23.92 2.09 16.46
C VAL A 363 22.46 2.52 16.36
N THR A 364 21.83 2.28 15.21
CA THR A 364 20.42 2.62 14.99
C THR A 364 19.51 1.90 15.96
N ALA A 365 19.65 0.58 16.08
CA ALA A 365 18.83 -0.25 16.95
C ALA A 365 19.01 0.12 18.44
N SER A 366 20.24 0.43 18.86
CA SER A 366 20.51 0.87 20.24
C SER A 366 19.83 2.21 20.53
N LEU A 367 19.93 3.19 19.62
CA LEU A 367 19.25 4.49 19.79
C LEU A 367 17.72 4.35 19.74
N TYR A 368 17.21 3.48 18.86
CA TYR A 368 15.78 3.18 18.80
C TYR A 368 15.26 2.58 20.12
N LYS A 369 16.01 1.65 20.72
CA LYS A 369 15.70 1.10 22.05
C LYS A 369 15.69 2.21 23.12
N GLN A 370 16.72 3.06 23.16
CA GLN A 370 16.78 4.19 24.10
C GLN A 370 15.61 5.17 23.91
N GLN A 371 15.16 5.39 22.68
CA GLN A 371 13.95 6.18 22.41
C GLN A 371 12.69 5.50 22.95
N ALA A 372 12.57 4.18 22.81
CA ALA A 372 11.44 3.42 23.33
C ALA A 372 11.39 3.39 24.87
N GLU A 373 12.54 3.46 25.55
CA GLU A 373 12.62 3.50 27.02
C GLU A 373 12.07 4.80 27.64
N ASP A 374 12.08 5.92 26.91
CA ASP A 374 11.63 7.21 27.40
C ASP A 374 10.18 7.52 26.96
N PRO A 375 9.18 7.45 27.87
CA PRO A 375 7.78 7.72 27.52
C PRO A 375 7.50 9.19 27.13
N LEU A 376 8.44 10.11 27.37
CA LEU A 376 8.33 11.50 26.93
C LEU A 376 8.73 11.66 25.45
N LEU A 377 9.48 10.72 24.88
CA LEU A 377 9.90 10.70 23.48
C LEU A 377 8.85 10.01 22.59
N GLN A 378 7.76 10.71 22.31
CA GLN A 378 6.66 10.15 21.52
C GLN A 378 6.97 9.94 20.03
N ARG A 379 7.94 10.68 19.49
CA ARG A 379 8.42 10.53 18.10
C ARG A 379 9.80 11.14 17.92
N VAL A 380 10.46 10.81 16.82
CA VAL A 380 11.76 11.38 16.44
C VAL A 380 11.57 12.43 15.34
N ASP A 381 11.64 13.71 15.72
CA ASP A 381 11.54 14.83 14.78
C ASP A 381 12.88 15.07 14.07
N LYS A 382 13.99 14.92 14.80
CA LYS A 382 15.35 15.15 14.30
C LYS A 382 16.32 14.13 14.86
N VAL A 383 17.31 13.74 14.05
CA VAL A 383 18.47 12.96 14.49
C VAL A 383 19.71 13.84 14.31
N THR A 384 20.59 13.85 15.30
CA THR A 384 21.80 14.68 15.30
C THR A 384 22.88 14.01 16.12
N GLY A 385 24.13 14.41 15.95
CA GLY A 385 25.22 13.82 16.71
C GLY A 385 26.52 14.56 16.53
N GLY A 386 27.55 14.13 17.25
CA GLY A 386 28.87 14.72 17.19
C GLY A 386 29.84 14.10 18.19
N LEU A 387 31.12 14.40 17.98
CA LEU A 387 32.19 13.92 18.86
C LEU A 387 32.17 14.69 20.19
N GLY A 388 32.06 13.95 21.28
CA GLY A 388 32.20 14.45 22.65
C GLY A 388 33.63 14.83 22.99
N LYS A 389 33.82 15.61 24.07
CA LYS A 389 35.16 16.03 24.54
C LYS A 389 36.00 14.86 25.07
N ASP A 390 35.35 13.75 25.38
CA ASP A 390 35.87 12.44 25.79
C ASP A 390 36.09 11.49 24.59
N GLY A 391 35.82 11.95 23.37
CA GLY A 391 35.90 11.16 22.15
C GLY A 391 34.69 10.24 21.92
N ALA A 392 33.60 10.37 22.69
CA ALA A 392 32.36 9.64 22.46
C ALA A 392 31.68 10.07 21.15
N GLU A 393 31.19 9.12 20.35
CA GLU A 393 30.49 9.42 19.10
C GLU A 393 28.98 9.51 19.38
N ASN A 394 28.55 10.60 20.01
CA ASN A 394 27.19 10.70 20.51
C ASN A 394 26.19 10.85 19.36
N VAL A 395 25.17 9.98 19.36
CA VAL A 395 24.02 10.07 18.46
C VAL A 395 22.78 10.34 19.28
N PHE A 396 21.99 11.34 18.90
CA PHE A 396 20.81 11.82 19.59
C PHE A 396 19.57 11.70 18.71
N ALA A 397 18.51 11.12 19.28
CA ALA A 397 17.15 11.20 18.74
C ALA A 397 16.40 12.30 19.49
N VAL A 398 15.88 13.30 18.77
CA VAL A 398 15.27 14.51 19.35
C VAL A 398 13.79 14.57 19.02
N TYR A 399 12.98 14.76 20.06
CA TYR A 399 11.57 15.11 19.99
C TYR A 399 11.39 16.60 20.30
N ALA A 400 10.77 17.33 19.39
CA ALA A 400 10.59 18.77 19.43
C ALA A 400 9.11 19.14 19.24
N PRO A 401 8.24 18.89 20.24
CA PRO A 401 6.79 19.10 20.11
C PRO A 401 6.39 20.56 19.78
N PHE A 402 7.25 21.53 20.10
CA PHE A 402 7.01 22.96 19.90
C PHE A 402 7.91 23.58 18.82
N GLY A 403 8.43 22.75 17.90
CA GLY A 403 9.43 23.18 16.92
C GLY A 403 10.68 23.73 17.62
N ASP A 404 11.26 24.79 17.07
CA ASP A 404 12.55 25.32 17.56
C ASP A 404 12.48 26.03 18.94
N LYS A 405 11.29 26.15 19.54
CA LYS A 405 11.07 26.94 20.77
C LYS A 405 11.25 26.15 22.07
N GLY A 406 11.45 24.83 21.99
CA GLY A 406 11.57 23.94 23.15
C GLY A 406 10.28 23.86 24.01
N PRO A 407 10.25 23.01 25.06
CA PRO A 407 11.29 22.06 25.47
C PRO A 407 11.57 20.98 24.42
N PHE A 408 12.81 20.51 24.39
CA PHE A 408 13.25 19.38 23.59
C PHE A 408 13.45 18.17 24.52
N PHE A 409 13.04 17.00 24.05
CA PHE A 409 13.32 15.72 24.71
C PHE A 409 14.30 14.95 23.82
N HIS A 410 15.21 14.19 24.42
CA HIS A 410 16.19 13.45 23.64
C HIS A 410 16.61 12.13 24.29
N ALA A 411 16.80 11.11 23.45
CA ALA A 411 17.54 9.90 23.78
C ALA A 411 18.91 9.98 23.13
N HIS A 412 19.91 9.32 23.70
CA HIS A 412 21.25 9.28 23.12
C HIS A 412 21.96 7.97 23.37
N VAL A 413 22.94 7.67 22.52
CA VAL A 413 23.88 6.56 22.67
C VAL A 413 25.29 7.03 22.32
N ASP A 414 26.32 6.41 22.91
CA ASP A 414 27.68 6.47 22.37
C ASP A 414 27.79 5.46 21.21
N GLY A 415 27.99 5.97 20.00
CA GLY A 415 28.08 5.16 18.78
C GLY A 415 29.23 4.15 18.80
N ARG A 416 30.29 4.38 19.58
CA ARG A 416 31.39 3.42 19.73
C ARG A 416 30.93 2.17 20.48
N GLU A 417 30.16 2.35 21.55
CA GLU A 417 29.61 1.24 22.33
C GLU A 417 28.44 0.60 21.58
N ALA A 418 27.52 1.42 21.08
CA ALA A 418 26.32 0.96 20.38
C ALA A 418 26.64 0.19 19.09
N SER A 419 27.72 0.51 18.38
CA SER A 419 28.15 -0.24 17.18
C SER A 419 28.52 -1.69 17.47
N GLN A 420 28.86 -2.03 18.71
CA GLN A 420 29.23 -3.38 19.14
C GLN A 420 28.04 -4.20 19.65
N GLU A 421 26.87 -3.58 19.83
CA GLU A 421 25.66 -4.25 20.29
C GLU A 421 24.85 -4.81 19.11
N PRO A 422 24.54 -6.12 19.07
CA PRO A 422 23.78 -6.69 17.96
C PRO A 422 22.40 -6.02 17.79
N ALA A 423 22.14 -5.49 16.58
CA ALA A 423 20.90 -4.78 16.27
C ALA A 423 19.65 -5.58 16.63
N GLN A 424 19.65 -6.88 16.31
CA GLN A 424 18.52 -7.77 16.55
C GLN A 424 18.16 -7.87 18.05
N GLN A 425 19.17 -7.87 18.94
CA GLN A 425 18.95 -7.92 20.38
C GLN A 425 18.32 -6.61 20.89
N ASN A 426 18.84 -5.47 20.44
CA ASN A 426 18.31 -4.16 20.84
C ASN A 426 16.88 -3.94 20.35
N LEU A 427 16.57 -4.37 19.13
CA LEU A 427 15.23 -4.33 18.57
C LEU A 427 14.25 -5.23 19.33
N GLN A 428 14.65 -6.45 19.69
CA GLN A 428 13.82 -7.33 20.52
C GLN A 428 13.55 -6.72 21.90
N GLN A 429 14.54 -6.09 22.52
CA GLN A 429 14.36 -5.39 23.80
C GLN A 429 13.40 -4.21 23.67
N ALA A 430 13.52 -3.42 22.59
CA ALA A 430 12.61 -2.31 22.31
C ALA A 430 11.14 -2.78 22.22
N GLU A 431 10.88 -3.94 21.60
CA GLU A 431 9.52 -4.47 21.55
C GLU A 431 8.97 -4.91 22.91
N VAL A 432 9.81 -5.51 23.76
CA VAL A 432 9.42 -5.85 25.12
C VAL A 432 9.05 -4.59 25.91
N ILE A 433 9.86 -3.53 25.81
CA ILE A 433 9.61 -2.24 26.47
C ILE A 433 8.27 -1.66 26.03
N LYS A 434 7.97 -1.66 24.73
CA LYS A 434 6.73 -1.12 24.19
C LYS A 434 5.50 -1.91 24.62
N GLN A 435 5.59 -3.24 24.60
CA GLN A 435 4.51 -4.10 25.08
C GLN A 435 4.23 -3.86 26.58
N ASP A 436 5.27 -3.70 27.38
CA ASP A 436 5.13 -3.40 28.82
C ASP A 436 4.52 -2.02 29.07
N GLN A 437 4.92 -0.99 28.31
CA GLN A 437 4.32 0.35 28.39
C GLN A 437 2.84 0.36 28.00
N ALA A 438 2.48 -0.30 26.88
CA ALA A 438 1.08 -0.43 26.45
C ALA A 438 0.23 -1.15 27.50
N ARG A 439 0.78 -2.21 28.11
CA ARG A 439 0.14 -2.94 29.22
C ARG A 439 -0.12 -2.04 30.43
N GLN A 440 0.85 -1.21 30.82
CA GLN A 440 0.68 -0.27 31.94
C GLN A 440 -0.40 0.77 31.65
N GLN A 441 -0.42 1.35 30.45
CA GLN A 441 -1.44 2.32 30.04
C GLN A 441 -2.86 1.72 30.02
N ALA A 442 -3.03 0.49 29.53
CA ALA A 442 -4.32 -0.20 29.52
C ALA A 442 -4.84 -0.47 30.95
N LEU A 443 -3.96 -0.85 31.87
CA LEU A 443 -4.31 -1.06 33.29
C LEU A 443 -4.71 0.26 33.96
N GLU A 444 -4.03 1.36 33.67
CA GLU A 444 -4.37 2.69 34.19
C GLU A 444 -5.71 3.20 33.66
N GLN A 445 -5.98 3.05 32.37
CA GLN A 445 -7.29 3.41 31.78
C GLN A 445 -8.44 2.60 32.38
N THR A 446 -8.22 1.31 32.60
CA THR A 446 -9.24 0.44 33.22
C THR A 446 -9.53 0.89 34.65
N GLN A 447 -8.50 1.20 35.45
CA GLN A 447 -8.66 1.71 36.83
C GLN A 447 -9.36 3.08 36.87
N GLN A 448 -9.07 3.98 35.93
CA GLN A 448 -9.73 5.29 35.85
C GLN A 448 -11.22 5.17 35.49
N GLN A 449 -11.59 4.23 34.62
CA GLN A 449 -13.00 3.95 34.33
C GLN A 449 -13.73 3.34 35.52
N THR A 450 -13.08 2.45 36.29
CA THR A 450 -13.71 1.85 37.49
C THR A 450 -13.94 2.89 38.58
N THR A 451 -12.99 3.81 38.80
CA THR A 451 -13.13 4.88 39.79
C THR A 451 -14.18 5.94 39.42
N GLN A 452 -14.39 6.21 38.12
CA GLN A 452 -15.47 7.10 37.69
C GLN A 452 -16.87 6.46 37.80
N GLN A 453 -16.99 5.14 37.68
CA GLN A 453 -18.26 4.43 37.91
C GLN A 453 -18.63 4.33 39.40
N GLU A 454 -17.65 4.26 40.31
CA GLU A 454 -17.91 4.22 41.76
C GLU A 454 -18.25 5.59 42.39
N GLN A 455 -18.03 6.71 41.68
CA GLN A 455 -18.39 8.07 42.12
C GLN A 455 -19.66 8.64 41.47
N GLY A 456 -20.64 7.79 41.15
CA GLY A 456 -21.98 8.23 40.76
C GLY A 456 -22.71 9.00 41.89
N PRO A 457 -23.67 9.91 41.58
CA PRO A 457 -24.15 10.90 42.54
C PRO A 457 -24.90 10.26 43.72
N ARG A 458 -24.46 10.51 44.96
CA ARG A 458 -25.24 10.23 46.17
C ARG A 458 -26.47 11.15 46.19
N MET A 459 -27.62 10.61 45.80
CA MET A 459 -28.93 11.20 46.04
C MET A 459 -29.14 11.34 47.54
N THR A 460 -29.00 12.55 48.08
CA THR A 460 -29.48 12.91 49.42
C THR A 460 -31.01 12.88 49.40
N MET A 461 -31.57 11.79 49.92
CA MET A 461 -33.01 11.69 50.20
C MET A 461 -33.35 12.64 51.36
N GLY A 462 -33.91 13.79 51.04
CA GLY A 462 -34.63 14.63 52.00
C GLY A 462 -35.98 13.99 52.33
N GLY A 463 -36.23 13.75 53.62
CA GLY A 463 -37.52 13.34 54.16
C GLY A 463 -37.94 14.27 55.31
N PRO A 464 -39.26 14.43 55.54
CA PRO A 464 -39.93 15.63 56.07
C PRO A 464 -39.74 15.95 57.55
#